data_AF-A0A8T4NPQ6-F1
#
_entry.id   AF-A0A8T4NPQ6-F1
#
_cell.length_a   1.000
_cell.length_b   1.000
_cell.length_c   1.000
_cell.angle_alpha   90.00
_cell.angle_beta   90.00
_cell.angle_gamma   90.00
#
_symmetry.space_group_name_H-M   'P 1'
#
loop_
_entity.id
_entity.type
_entity.pdbx_description
1 polymer ?
#
loop_
_entity_poly.entity_id
_entity_poly.type
_entity_poly.pdbx_seq_one_letter_code
_entity_poly.pdbx_strand_id
1 'polypeptide(L)'
;MLTSTNYSSRQEVIYQLWDSALSLEGIARELNPQNPITKQRIMVILNKMGLRSKYREERQRKKEELQNARINFVEVLRQITLERAEKELGWAYRKALEYDFARERIYKKSIALDRLVGIFKKYEDAKNSGELSSLRDMGEKYGFKPMGVSRILKRVGLEPLYDKKKIEFRVNQEKKEAINKAFDLDINAEGVGYFLGIHGYLINYHWRKIKRNKPKRHNLGFTKNGTCLTYDFLSQIYQAEELGFNPKEITELLDVDADYVESAHQVRKSVEPRIINLLRAIYPDNNINKPYLESKIA
;
A
#
# COMPACT_ATOMS: atom_id res chain seq x y z
N MET A 1 49.64 -45.66 8.59
CA MET A 1 48.47 -46.53 8.36
C MET A 1 47.78 -46.74 9.71
N LEU A 2 46.53 -46.32 9.85
CA LEU A 2 45.74 -46.62 11.06
C LEU A 2 45.13 -48.02 10.85
N THR A 3 45.38 -48.94 11.77
CA THR A 3 44.82 -50.30 11.76
C THR A 3 43.29 -50.25 11.83
N SER A 4 42.61 -51.18 11.15
CA SER A 4 41.13 -51.22 11.03
C SER A 4 40.40 -51.26 12.37
N THR A 5 41.02 -51.82 13.42
CA THR A 5 40.53 -51.87 14.80
C THR A 5 40.38 -50.48 15.46
N ASN A 6 41.17 -49.49 15.03
CA ASN A 6 41.11 -48.12 15.57
C ASN A 6 40.00 -47.27 14.92
N TYR A 7 39.39 -47.77 13.84
CA TYR A 7 38.33 -47.06 13.11
C TYR A 7 36.94 -47.35 13.69
N SER A 8 36.69 -48.59 14.12
CA SER A 8 35.41 -49.01 14.73
C SER A 8 35.18 -48.34 16.08
N SER A 9 36.22 -48.29 16.95
CA SER A 9 36.12 -47.61 18.25
C SER A 9 35.86 -46.11 18.10
N ARG A 10 36.45 -45.46 17.11
CA ARG A 10 36.18 -44.04 16.81
C ARG A 10 34.79 -43.80 16.25
N GLN A 11 34.21 -44.76 15.51
CA GLN A 11 32.84 -44.64 15.03
C GLN A 11 31.83 -44.70 16.19
N GLU A 12 32.01 -45.62 17.14
CA GLU A 12 31.17 -45.69 18.35
C GLU A 12 31.28 -44.42 19.21
N VAL A 13 32.49 -43.89 19.39
CA VAL A 13 32.69 -42.61 20.09
C VAL A 13 31.99 -41.46 19.38
N ILE A 14 32.02 -41.40 18.03
CA ILE A 14 31.29 -40.38 17.27
C ILE A 14 29.77 -40.52 17.44
N TYR A 15 29.25 -41.74 17.48
CA TYR A 15 27.84 -41.99 17.77
C TYR A 15 27.45 -41.53 19.18
N GLN A 16 28.26 -41.88 20.19
CA GLN A 16 28.01 -41.48 21.58
C GLN A 16 28.10 -39.94 21.76
N LEU A 17 29.09 -39.30 21.13
CA LEU A 17 29.25 -37.84 21.16
C LEU A 17 28.17 -37.10 20.36
N TRP A 18 27.59 -37.76 19.36
CA TRP A 18 26.43 -37.23 18.66
C TRP A 18 25.18 -37.31 19.52
N ASP A 19 24.94 -38.45 20.16
CA ASP A 19 23.76 -38.67 21.02
C ASP A 19 23.79 -37.77 22.27
N SER A 20 24.97 -37.31 22.70
CA SER A 20 25.12 -36.26 23.71
C SER A 20 24.90 -34.82 23.19
N ALA A 21 24.39 -34.68 21.95
CA ALA A 21 23.98 -33.43 21.31
C ALA A 21 25.09 -32.38 21.09
N LEU A 22 26.37 -32.78 21.10
CA LEU A 22 27.49 -31.88 20.82
C LEU A 22 27.42 -31.31 19.39
N SER A 23 27.84 -30.06 19.23
CA SER A 23 28.03 -29.46 17.90
C SER A 23 29.16 -30.18 17.15
N LEU A 24 29.25 -30.03 15.82
CA LEU A 24 30.41 -30.56 15.07
C LEU A 24 31.76 -30.05 15.61
N GLU A 25 31.78 -28.84 16.19
CA GLU A 25 32.95 -28.28 16.86
C GLU A 25 33.20 -28.93 18.22
N GLY A 26 32.15 -29.29 18.96
CA GLY A 26 32.25 -30.09 20.18
C GLY A 26 32.79 -31.50 19.89
N ILE A 27 32.23 -32.18 18.89
CA ILE A 27 32.72 -33.48 18.42
C ILE A 27 34.18 -33.38 17.92
N ALA A 28 34.54 -32.30 17.21
CA ALA A 28 35.91 -32.05 16.76
C ALA A 28 36.91 -31.93 17.92
N ARG A 29 36.52 -31.23 18.99
CA ARG A 29 37.34 -31.01 20.18
C ARG A 29 37.49 -32.29 21.00
N GLU A 30 36.41 -33.03 21.20
CA GLU A 30 36.44 -34.29 21.96
C GLU A 30 37.25 -35.38 21.26
N LEU A 31 37.18 -35.47 19.92
CA LEU A 31 37.93 -36.48 19.18
C LEU A 31 39.45 -36.23 19.15
N ASN A 32 39.87 -34.97 19.22
CA ASN A 32 41.29 -34.62 19.26
C ASN A 32 41.51 -33.24 19.89
N PRO A 33 41.61 -33.15 21.23
CA PRO A 33 41.73 -31.88 21.94
C PRO A 33 42.97 -31.06 21.54
N GLN A 34 44.05 -31.75 21.18
CA GLN A 34 45.34 -31.12 20.83
C GLN A 34 45.43 -30.67 19.37
N ASN A 35 44.61 -31.25 18.48
CA ASN A 35 44.56 -30.86 17.07
C ASN A 35 43.15 -31.11 16.50
N PRO A 36 42.23 -30.13 16.66
CA PRO A 36 40.82 -30.30 16.33
C PRO A 36 40.61 -30.68 14.86
N ILE A 37 39.82 -31.71 14.64
CA ILE A 37 39.51 -32.18 13.29
C ILE A 37 38.68 -31.12 12.56
N THR A 38 39.00 -30.82 11.30
CA THR A 38 38.21 -29.85 10.51
C THR A 38 36.78 -30.33 10.27
N LYS A 39 35.84 -29.38 10.21
CA LYS A 39 34.42 -29.62 9.93
C LYS A 39 34.20 -30.45 8.65
N GLN A 40 34.99 -30.20 7.61
CA GLN A 40 34.92 -30.95 6.35
C GLN A 40 35.27 -32.42 6.56
N ARG A 41 36.29 -32.72 7.38
CA ARG A 41 36.70 -34.09 7.67
C ARG A 41 35.68 -34.83 8.51
N ILE A 42 35.01 -34.16 9.45
CA ILE A 42 33.85 -34.74 10.17
C ILE A 42 32.70 -35.03 9.21
N MET A 43 32.40 -34.13 8.27
CA MET A 43 31.35 -34.38 7.27
C MET A 43 31.68 -35.58 6.36
N VAL A 44 32.96 -35.80 6.01
CA VAL A 44 33.39 -37.01 5.28
C VAL A 44 33.17 -38.26 6.13
N ILE A 45 33.49 -38.22 7.44
CA ILE A 45 33.28 -39.35 8.36
C ILE A 45 31.77 -39.65 8.47
N LEU A 46 30.93 -38.64 8.71
CA LEU A 46 29.47 -38.79 8.75
C LEU A 46 28.89 -39.34 7.44
N ASN A 47 29.44 -38.96 6.30
CA ASN A 47 29.02 -39.48 4.99
C ASN A 47 29.40 -40.96 4.84
N LYS A 48 30.61 -41.35 5.26
CA LYS A 48 31.06 -42.76 5.26
C LYS A 48 30.23 -43.64 6.21
N MET A 49 29.69 -43.07 7.27
CA MET A 49 28.85 -43.75 8.25
C MET A 49 27.35 -43.77 7.88
N GLY A 50 26.95 -43.15 6.76
CA GLY A 50 25.53 -43.04 6.36
C GLY A 50 24.70 -42.08 7.21
N LEU A 51 25.31 -41.27 8.07
CA LEU A 51 24.63 -40.39 9.05
C LEU A 51 24.36 -38.96 8.54
N ARG A 52 24.76 -38.66 7.30
CA ARG A 52 24.70 -37.28 6.78
C ARG A 52 23.27 -36.75 6.64
N SER A 53 22.31 -37.59 6.28
CA SER A 53 20.88 -37.23 6.20
C SER A 53 20.35 -36.88 7.59
N LYS A 54 20.52 -37.78 8.56
CA LYS A 54 20.16 -37.59 9.98
C LYS A 54 20.76 -36.30 10.55
N TYR A 55 22.02 -35.97 10.20
CA TYR A 55 22.67 -34.71 10.60
C TYR A 55 21.92 -33.47 10.08
N ARG A 56 21.56 -33.51 8.79
CA ARG A 56 20.88 -32.38 8.13
C ARG A 56 19.48 -32.17 8.70
N GLU A 57 18.74 -33.25 8.91
CA GLU A 57 17.41 -33.24 9.52
C GLU A 57 17.46 -32.66 10.94
N GLU A 58 18.36 -33.16 11.79
CA GLU A 58 18.53 -32.69 13.17
C GLU A 58 18.92 -31.22 13.22
N ARG A 59 19.83 -30.78 12.35
CA ARG A 59 20.24 -29.37 12.25
C ARG A 59 19.08 -28.48 11.79
N GLN A 60 18.29 -28.95 10.83
CA GLN A 60 17.12 -28.23 10.34
C GLN A 60 16.05 -28.13 11.44
N ARG A 61 15.78 -29.22 12.16
CA ARG A 61 14.90 -29.24 13.34
C ARG A 61 15.34 -28.24 14.40
N LYS A 62 16.61 -28.26 14.83
CA LYS A 62 17.15 -27.30 15.80
C LYS A 62 17.05 -25.85 15.32
N LYS A 63 17.23 -25.62 14.01
CA LYS A 63 17.07 -24.28 13.42
C LYS A 63 15.61 -23.82 13.49
N GLU A 64 14.66 -24.69 13.19
CA GLU A 64 13.23 -24.42 13.30
C GLU A 64 12.79 -24.21 14.75
N GLU A 65 13.25 -25.06 15.68
CA GLU A 65 13.03 -24.90 17.12
C GLU A 65 13.55 -23.54 17.61
N LEU A 66 14.77 -23.16 17.24
CA LEU A 66 15.34 -21.87 17.61
C LEU A 66 14.56 -20.70 16.98
N GLN A 67 14.12 -20.85 15.73
CA GLN A 67 13.32 -19.84 15.06
C GLN A 67 11.95 -19.67 15.74
N ASN A 68 11.29 -20.77 16.10
CA ASN A 68 10.03 -20.77 16.83
C ASN A 68 10.22 -20.19 18.25
N ALA A 69 11.28 -20.55 18.96
CA ALA A 69 11.61 -19.99 20.25
C ALA A 69 11.83 -18.47 20.18
N ARG A 70 12.49 -17.97 19.12
CA ARG A 70 12.67 -16.53 18.88
C ARG A 70 11.34 -15.83 18.62
N ILE A 71 10.47 -16.42 17.79
CA ILE A 71 9.14 -15.87 17.51
C ILE A 71 8.33 -15.78 18.81
N ASN A 72 8.27 -16.88 19.57
CA ASN A 72 7.56 -16.94 20.85
C ASN A 72 8.10 -15.92 21.85
N PHE A 73 9.42 -15.80 21.96
CA PHE A 73 10.06 -14.83 22.85
C PHE A 73 9.72 -13.39 22.49
N VAL A 74 9.78 -13.04 21.20
CA VAL A 74 9.38 -11.70 20.72
C VAL A 74 7.91 -11.43 21.00
N GLU A 75 7.04 -12.42 20.83
CA GLU A 75 5.61 -12.27 21.08
C GLU A 75 5.30 -12.06 22.57
N VAL A 76 5.96 -12.79 23.46
CA VAL A 76 5.87 -12.58 24.91
C VAL A 76 6.35 -11.17 25.29
N LEU A 77 7.48 -10.71 24.73
CA LEU A 77 7.96 -9.35 24.98
C LEU A 77 6.98 -8.28 24.48
N ARG A 78 6.35 -8.49 23.31
CA ARG A 78 5.32 -7.59 22.79
C ARG A 78 4.13 -7.51 23.74
N GLN A 79 3.65 -8.65 24.23
CA GLN A 79 2.52 -8.70 25.13
C GLN A 79 2.82 -7.98 26.46
N ILE A 80 3.97 -8.27 27.09
CA ILE A 80 4.40 -7.57 28.30
C ILE A 80 4.51 -6.06 28.07
N THR A 81 5.07 -5.65 26.92
CA THR A 81 5.23 -4.23 26.57
C THR A 81 3.88 -3.54 26.41
N LEU A 82 2.91 -4.18 25.75
CA LEU A 82 1.56 -3.64 25.58
C LEU A 82 0.81 -3.55 26.92
N GLU A 83 0.92 -4.57 27.77
CA GLU A 83 0.28 -4.59 29.10
C GLU A 83 0.84 -3.48 30.01
N ARG A 84 2.17 -3.29 30.01
CA ARG A 84 2.80 -2.20 30.78
C ARG A 84 2.42 -0.83 30.23
N ALA A 85 2.45 -0.66 28.91
CA ALA A 85 2.05 0.59 28.27
C ALA A 85 0.61 0.99 28.64
N GLU A 86 -0.32 0.05 28.67
CA GLU A 86 -1.70 0.32 29.08
C GLU A 86 -1.80 0.76 30.54
N LYS A 87 -1.11 0.05 31.44
CA LYS A 87 -1.15 0.32 32.89
C LYS A 87 -0.45 1.62 33.27
N GLU A 88 0.68 1.92 32.64
CA GLU A 88 1.58 3.00 33.04
C GLU A 88 1.36 4.29 32.24
N LEU A 89 0.99 4.17 30.95
CA LEU A 89 0.98 5.30 30.01
C LEU A 89 -0.39 5.53 29.35
N GLY A 90 -1.32 4.60 29.51
CA GLY A 90 -2.69 4.68 29.02
C GLY A 90 -2.93 4.11 27.62
N TRP A 91 -4.19 4.14 27.22
CA TRP A 91 -4.70 3.47 26.02
C TRP A 91 -4.07 3.97 24.72
N ALA A 92 -3.90 5.29 24.59
CA ALA A 92 -3.29 5.90 23.40
C ALA A 92 -1.85 5.39 23.14
N TYR A 93 -1.07 5.18 24.20
CA TYR A 93 0.29 4.67 24.10
C TYR A 93 0.32 3.19 23.73
N ARG A 94 -0.55 2.38 24.34
CA ARG A 94 -0.76 0.97 23.96
C ARG A 94 -1.07 0.85 22.47
N LYS A 95 -2.00 1.66 21.94
CA LYS A 95 -2.36 1.65 20.51
C LYS A 95 -1.25 2.12 19.58
N ALA A 96 -0.44 3.08 20.02
CA ALA A 96 0.75 3.51 19.27
C ALA A 96 1.77 2.37 19.09
N LEU A 97 2.02 1.59 20.15
CA LEU A 97 2.89 0.42 20.11
C LEU A 97 2.30 -0.72 19.28
N GLU A 98 1.00 -0.98 19.41
CA GLU A 98 0.29 -1.95 18.58
C GLU A 98 0.49 -1.66 17.09
N TYR A 99 0.37 -0.38 16.69
CA TYR A 99 0.65 0.04 15.33
C TYR A 99 2.11 -0.20 14.91
N ASP A 100 3.08 0.16 15.76
CA ASP A 100 4.50 0.00 15.41
C ASP A 100 4.90 -1.49 15.30
N PHE A 101 4.40 -2.35 16.20
CA PHE A 101 4.58 -3.80 16.10
C PHE A 101 3.91 -4.41 14.88
N ALA A 102 2.73 -3.91 14.51
CA ALA A 102 2.03 -4.36 13.32
C ALA A 102 2.76 -3.94 12.03
N ARG A 103 3.59 -2.88 12.03
CA ARG A 103 4.26 -2.39 10.81
C ARG A 103 5.43 -3.31 10.42
N GLU A 104 5.32 -3.95 9.26
CA GLU A 104 6.46 -4.68 8.68
C GLU A 104 7.61 -3.71 8.40
N ARG A 105 8.80 -3.99 8.94
CA ARG A 105 10.00 -3.13 8.87
C ARG A 105 10.58 -2.96 7.47
N ILE A 106 9.91 -3.47 6.44
CA ILE A 106 10.52 -3.82 5.17
C ILE A 106 11.12 -2.58 4.47
N TYR A 107 10.47 -1.39 4.39
CA TYR A 107 11.10 -0.19 3.77
C TYR A 107 10.51 1.20 4.14
N LYS A 108 10.19 1.53 5.41
CA LYS A 108 9.61 2.86 5.73
C LYS A 108 10.34 3.60 6.85
N LYS A 109 10.58 4.90 6.63
CA LYS A 109 11.03 5.86 7.66
C LYS A 109 10.25 5.62 8.96
N SER A 110 10.96 5.53 10.09
CA SER A 110 10.29 5.34 11.37
C SER A 110 9.37 6.53 11.66
N ILE A 111 8.13 6.24 12.05
CA ILE A 111 7.21 7.28 12.51
C ILE A 111 7.52 7.45 14.00
N ALA A 112 7.81 8.68 14.43
CA ALA A 112 8.07 8.94 15.84
C ALA A 112 6.86 8.52 16.70
N LEU A 113 7.12 7.81 17.79
CA LEU A 113 6.08 7.23 18.64
C LEU A 113 5.12 8.30 19.17
N ASP A 114 5.64 9.45 19.60
CA ASP A 114 4.83 10.58 20.11
C ASP A 114 3.80 11.09 19.10
N ARG A 115 4.13 11.03 17.80
CA ARG A 115 3.19 11.42 16.74
C ARG A 115 2.03 10.43 16.63
N LEU A 116 2.28 9.13 16.86
CA LEU A 116 1.24 8.10 16.91
C LEU A 116 0.39 8.24 18.18
N VAL A 117 1.04 8.43 19.33
CA VAL A 117 0.36 8.67 20.62
C VAL A 117 -0.59 9.86 20.49
N GLY A 118 -0.15 10.94 19.85
CA GLY A 118 -0.98 12.11 19.57
C GLY A 118 -2.25 11.81 18.77
N ILE A 119 -2.15 11.01 17.71
CA ILE A 119 -3.33 10.57 16.93
C ILE A 119 -4.28 9.78 17.82
N PHE A 120 -3.77 8.79 18.57
CA PHE A 120 -4.62 7.92 19.37
C PHE A 120 -5.24 8.64 20.57
N LYS A 121 -4.54 9.61 21.17
CA LYS A 121 -5.10 10.46 22.22
C LYS A 121 -6.29 11.28 21.69
N LYS A 122 -6.13 11.94 20.54
CA LYS A 122 -7.22 12.68 19.91
C LYS A 122 -8.39 11.78 19.51
N TYR A 123 -8.10 10.54 19.09
CA TYR A 123 -9.13 9.54 18.83
C TYR A 123 -9.87 9.13 20.10
N GLU A 124 -9.16 8.89 21.20
CA GLU A 124 -9.71 8.55 22.51
C GLU A 124 -10.61 9.66 23.05
N ASP A 125 -10.13 10.91 23.00
CA ASP A 125 -10.87 12.09 23.44
C ASP A 125 -12.18 12.25 22.64
N ALA A 126 -12.12 12.14 21.31
CA ALA A 126 -13.30 12.21 20.43
C ALA A 126 -14.28 11.04 20.70
N LYS A 127 -13.76 9.84 20.95
CA LYS A 127 -14.58 8.68 21.27
C LYS A 127 -15.30 8.85 22.62
N ASN A 128 -14.60 9.36 23.63
CA ASN A 128 -15.14 9.53 24.98
C ASN A 128 -16.16 10.67 25.07
N SER A 129 -15.97 11.73 24.28
CA SER A 129 -16.92 12.86 24.19
C SER A 129 -18.13 12.57 23.30
N GLY A 130 -18.07 11.53 22.45
CA GLY A 130 -19.09 11.27 21.43
C GLY A 130 -19.02 12.24 20.24
N GLU A 131 -17.96 13.06 20.15
CA GLU A 131 -17.76 13.99 19.05
C GLU A 131 -17.20 13.30 17.81
N LEU A 132 -17.70 13.70 16.63
CA LEU A 132 -17.13 13.26 15.36
C LEU A 132 -15.87 14.08 15.07
N SER A 133 -14.70 13.43 15.08
CA SER A 133 -13.45 14.07 14.63
C SER A 133 -13.10 13.63 13.22
N SER A 134 -12.84 14.60 12.34
CA SER A 134 -12.38 14.27 10.98
C SER A 134 -10.96 13.69 11.03
N LEU A 135 -10.62 12.86 10.03
CA LEU A 135 -9.25 12.34 9.86
C LEU A 135 -8.22 13.45 9.64
N ARG A 136 -8.65 14.59 9.09
CA ARG A 136 -7.79 15.76 8.91
C ARG A 136 -7.41 16.34 10.26
N ASP A 137 -8.41 16.59 11.10
CA ASP A 137 -8.18 17.19 12.42
C ASP A 137 -7.33 16.28 13.31
N MET A 138 -7.52 14.96 13.21
CA MET A 138 -6.69 13.97 13.92
C MET A 138 -5.21 14.01 13.51
N GLY A 139 -4.92 14.30 12.24
CA GLY A 139 -3.59 14.17 11.67
C GLY A 139 -2.80 15.47 11.55
N GLU A 140 -3.48 16.61 11.38
CA GLU A 140 -2.88 17.89 10.98
C GLU A 140 -1.81 18.36 11.97
N LYS A 141 -2.12 18.38 13.27
CA LYS A 141 -1.17 18.75 14.35
C LYS A 141 0.08 17.86 14.37
N TYR A 142 -0.04 16.61 13.93
CA TYR A 142 1.05 15.64 13.95
C TYR A 142 1.63 15.41 12.56
N GLY A 143 1.35 16.27 11.57
CA GLY A 143 1.91 16.18 10.22
C GLY A 143 1.49 14.94 9.43
N PHE A 144 0.30 14.40 9.68
CA PHE A 144 -0.27 13.31 8.89
C PHE A 144 -1.37 13.80 7.94
N LYS A 145 -1.30 13.33 6.70
CA LYS A 145 -2.41 13.44 5.76
C LYS A 145 -3.58 12.54 6.23
N PRO A 146 -4.85 12.88 5.95
CA PRO A 146 -6.03 12.09 6.35
C PRO A 146 -5.93 10.60 5.99
N MET A 147 -5.41 10.29 4.79
CA MET A 147 -5.21 8.91 4.33
C MET A 147 -4.18 8.14 5.17
N GLY A 148 -3.18 8.83 5.72
CA GLY A 148 -2.20 8.27 6.65
C GLY A 148 -2.86 7.88 7.98
N VAL A 149 -3.66 8.79 8.55
CA VAL A 149 -4.43 8.53 9.77
C VAL A 149 -5.38 7.35 9.58
N SER A 150 -6.12 7.30 8.47
CA SER A 150 -7.01 6.17 8.17
C SER A 150 -6.29 4.83 8.14
N ARG A 151 -5.10 4.78 7.54
CA ARG A 151 -4.26 3.56 7.51
C ARG A 151 -3.77 3.18 8.91
N ILE A 152 -3.39 4.16 9.73
CA ILE A 152 -2.97 3.95 11.12
C ILE A 152 -4.10 3.31 11.92
N LEU A 153 -5.29 3.91 11.91
CA LEU A 153 -6.46 3.39 12.62
C LEU A 153 -6.83 1.97 12.15
N LYS A 154 -6.92 1.76 10.83
CA LYS A 154 -7.26 0.45 10.25
C LYS A 154 -6.27 -0.66 10.65
N ARG A 155 -4.98 -0.33 10.75
CA ARG A 155 -3.92 -1.30 11.10
C ARG A 155 -4.06 -1.82 12.53
N VAL A 156 -4.66 -1.05 13.43
CA VAL A 156 -4.93 -1.43 14.84
C VAL A 156 -6.41 -1.75 15.11
N GLY A 157 -7.16 -2.06 14.04
CA GLY A 157 -8.56 -2.49 14.13
C GLY A 157 -9.55 -1.39 14.54
N LEU A 158 -9.18 -0.11 14.39
CA LEU A 158 -10.07 1.01 14.72
C LEU A 158 -10.79 1.56 13.48
N GLU A 159 -12.08 1.83 13.64
CA GLU A 159 -12.87 2.53 12.63
C GLU A 159 -12.71 4.04 12.76
N PRO A 160 -12.69 4.81 11.66
CA PRO A 160 -12.71 6.27 11.75
C PRO A 160 -14.00 6.80 12.41
N LEU A 161 -13.87 7.83 13.26
CA LEU A 161 -14.99 8.48 13.95
C LEU A 161 -15.74 9.51 13.08
N TYR A 162 -15.74 9.37 11.75
CA TYR A 162 -16.54 10.24 10.88
C TYR A 162 -17.74 9.47 10.34
N ASP A 163 -18.82 10.19 10.07
CA ASP A 163 -20.02 9.61 9.48
C ASP A 163 -19.76 9.19 8.03
N LYS A 164 -19.62 7.89 7.79
CA LYS A 164 -19.46 7.30 6.45
C LYS A 164 -20.62 7.70 5.52
N LYS A 165 -21.82 7.97 6.05
CA LYS A 165 -23.00 8.34 5.26
C LYS A 165 -22.84 9.71 4.60
N LYS A 166 -22.12 10.66 5.21
CA LYS A 166 -21.90 12.02 4.64
C LYS A 166 -21.17 12.02 3.29
N ILE A 167 -20.42 10.97 2.97
CA ILE A 167 -19.77 10.84 1.66
C ILE A 167 -20.81 10.48 0.58
N GLU A 168 -21.79 9.63 0.92
CA GLU A 168 -22.84 9.22 -0.02
C GLU A 168 -23.87 10.34 -0.30
N PHE A 169 -24.06 11.27 0.65
CA PHE A 169 -25.00 12.39 0.51
C PHE A 169 -24.60 13.44 -0.55
N ARG A 170 -23.37 13.44 -1.06
CA ARG A 170 -22.90 14.49 -1.99
C ARG A 170 -23.27 14.27 -3.45
N VAL A 171 -23.85 13.13 -3.80
CA VAL A 171 -24.26 12.82 -5.18
C VAL A 171 -25.77 12.55 -5.19
N ASN A 172 -26.53 13.46 -5.78
CA ASN A 172 -27.98 13.30 -5.95
C ASN A 172 -28.29 12.13 -6.92
N GLN A 173 -29.56 11.74 -7.00
CA GLN A 173 -29.98 10.59 -7.82
C GLN A 173 -29.69 10.80 -9.32
N GLU A 174 -29.96 12.00 -9.83
CA GLU A 174 -29.70 12.40 -11.21
C GLU A 174 -28.21 12.20 -11.59
N LYS A 175 -27.28 12.71 -10.77
CA LYS A 175 -25.85 12.51 -11.03
C LYS A 175 -25.44 11.05 -10.91
N LYS A 176 -26.07 10.23 -10.05
CA LYS A 176 -25.81 8.78 -10.01
C LYS A 176 -26.20 8.11 -11.33
N GLU A 177 -27.34 8.49 -11.90
CA GLU A 177 -27.78 7.98 -13.20
C GLU A 177 -26.83 8.39 -14.31
N ALA A 178 -26.38 9.65 -14.32
CA ALA A 178 -25.37 10.12 -15.25
C ALA A 178 -24.03 9.36 -15.11
N ILE A 179 -23.58 9.08 -13.89
CA ILE A 179 -22.37 8.27 -13.61
C ILE A 179 -22.52 6.85 -14.16
N ASN A 180 -23.72 6.27 -14.08
CA ASN A 180 -23.99 4.93 -14.60
C ASN A 180 -24.01 4.92 -16.12
N LYS A 181 -24.61 5.93 -16.77
CA LYS A 181 -24.59 6.09 -18.23
C LYS A 181 -23.16 6.29 -18.77
N ALA A 182 -22.35 7.07 -18.06
CA ALA A 182 -20.97 7.35 -18.44
C ALA A 182 -20.02 6.14 -18.31
N PHE A 183 -20.40 5.11 -17.55
CA PHE A 183 -19.53 3.97 -17.26
C PHE A 183 -19.06 3.24 -18.53
N ASP A 184 -19.95 3.09 -19.52
CA ASP A 184 -19.68 2.31 -20.74
C ASP A 184 -19.01 3.13 -21.85
N LEU A 185 -18.71 4.42 -21.60
CA LEU A 185 -18.15 5.35 -22.59
C LEU A 185 -16.62 5.42 -22.61
N ASP A 186 -15.97 4.56 -21.82
CA ASP A 186 -14.52 4.41 -21.83
C ASP A 186 -13.76 5.71 -21.48
N ILE A 187 -14.32 6.44 -20.51
CA ILE A 187 -13.77 7.69 -19.97
C ILE A 187 -13.38 7.48 -18.51
N ASN A 188 -12.26 8.07 -18.11
CA ASN A 188 -11.79 7.97 -16.74
C ASN A 188 -12.70 8.75 -15.77
N ALA A 189 -12.64 8.36 -14.50
CA ALA A 189 -13.48 8.94 -13.46
C ALA A 189 -13.25 10.44 -13.26
N GLU A 190 -12.03 10.91 -13.52
CA GLU A 190 -11.64 12.31 -13.47
C GLU A 190 -12.36 13.14 -14.55
N GLY A 191 -12.42 12.64 -15.79
CA GLY A 191 -13.14 13.29 -16.89
C GLY A 191 -14.64 13.34 -16.67
N VAL A 192 -15.26 12.22 -16.27
CA VAL A 192 -16.69 12.21 -15.89
C VAL A 192 -16.95 13.17 -14.73
N GLY A 193 -16.04 13.22 -13.76
CA GLY A 193 -16.11 14.11 -12.61
C GLY A 193 -16.09 15.59 -12.98
N TYR A 194 -15.20 15.98 -13.90
CA TYR A 194 -15.12 17.35 -14.43
C TYR A 194 -16.48 17.80 -14.98
N PHE A 195 -17.06 17.04 -15.91
CA PHE A 195 -18.32 17.43 -16.55
C PHE A 195 -19.54 17.36 -15.62
N LEU A 196 -19.51 16.55 -14.57
CA LEU A 196 -20.60 16.48 -13.58
C LEU A 196 -20.42 17.45 -12.40
N GLY A 197 -19.28 18.15 -12.31
CA GLY A 197 -18.92 18.94 -11.13
C GLY A 197 -18.81 18.08 -9.86
N ILE A 198 -18.31 16.85 -9.98
CA ILE A 198 -18.09 15.94 -8.85
C ILE A 198 -16.63 15.46 -8.86
N HIS A 199 -16.03 15.34 -7.68
CA HIS A 199 -14.68 14.79 -7.59
C HIS A 199 -14.59 13.33 -8.08
N GLY A 200 -13.62 13.03 -8.96
CA GLY A 200 -13.43 11.70 -9.57
C GLY A 200 -13.30 10.51 -8.60
N TYR A 201 -12.94 10.71 -7.32
CA TYR A 201 -12.94 9.60 -6.35
C TYR A 201 -14.36 9.13 -5.98
N LEU A 202 -15.36 10.03 -6.02
CA LEU A 202 -16.76 9.70 -5.77
C LEU A 202 -17.32 8.87 -6.94
N ILE A 203 -16.93 9.21 -8.17
CA ILE A 203 -17.24 8.43 -9.37
C ILE A 203 -16.66 7.01 -9.25
N ASN A 204 -15.36 6.90 -8.93
CA ASN A 204 -14.70 5.62 -8.69
C ASN A 204 -15.35 4.80 -7.56
N TYR A 205 -15.79 5.47 -6.49
CA TYR A 205 -16.49 4.83 -5.39
C TYR A 205 -17.84 4.25 -5.86
N HIS A 206 -18.60 5.01 -6.65
CA HIS A 206 -19.88 4.55 -7.21
C HIS A 206 -19.69 3.34 -8.12
N TRP A 207 -18.74 3.39 -9.07
CA TRP A 207 -18.45 2.28 -9.98
C TRP A 207 -18.02 0.99 -9.26
N ARG A 208 -17.26 1.12 -8.15
CA ARG A 208 -16.93 -0.04 -7.31
C ARG A 208 -18.15 -0.65 -6.62
N LYS A 209 -19.11 0.17 -6.18
CA LYS A 209 -20.32 -0.30 -5.48
C LYS A 209 -21.22 -1.13 -6.40
N ILE A 210 -21.33 -0.74 -7.66
CA ILE A 210 -22.06 -1.48 -8.70
C ILE A 210 -21.26 -2.68 -9.27
N LYS A 211 -20.12 -3.04 -8.66
CA LYS A 211 -19.26 -4.18 -9.03
C LYS A 211 -18.84 -4.19 -10.51
N ARG A 212 -18.77 -3.03 -11.15
CA ARG A 212 -18.27 -2.95 -12.52
C ARG A 212 -16.76 -2.69 -12.52
N ASN A 213 -16.02 -3.34 -13.41
CA ASN A 213 -14.58 -3.16 -13.55
C ASN A 213 -14.28 -1.74 -13.99
N LYS A 214 -13.19 -1.13 -13.50
CA LYS A 214 -12.84 0.22 -13.95
C LYS A 214 -12.62 0.21 -15.46
N PRO A 215 -13.15 1.21 -16.21
CA PRO A 215 -12.72 1.40 -17.59
C PRO A 215 -11.19 1.51 -17.61
N LYS A 216 -10.56 1.00 -18.68
CA LYS A 216 -9.11 1.09 -18.82
C LYS A 216 -8.73 2.58 -18.78
N ARG A 217 -7.60 2.90 -18.17
CA ARG A 217 -7.09 4.27 -18.24
C ARG A 217 -6.78 4.57 -19.70
N HIS A 218 -7.62 5.35 -20.35
CA HIS A 218 -7.30 5.89 -21.66
C HIS A 218 -6.26 6.97 -21.47
N ASN A 219 -5.09 6.72 -22.05
CA ASN A 219 -4.10 7.75 -22.22
C ASN A 219 -4.58 8.66 -23.35
N LEU A 220 -4.90 9.91 -23.02
CA LEU A 220 -5.31 10.92 -24.00
C LEU A 220 -4.13 11.50 -24.77
N GLY A 221 -2.91 11.05 -24.47
CA GLY A 221 -1.68 11.62 -24.97
C GLY A 221 -0.87 12.23 -23.83
N PHE A 222 0.36 12.56 -24.15
CA PHE A 222 1.28 13.25 -23.27
C PHE A 222 1.84 14.48 -23.97
N THR A 223 2.12 15.53 -23.20
CA THR A 223 2.96 16.63 -23.67
C THR A 223 4.40 16.16 -23.85
N LYS A 224 5.24 16.96 -24.52
CA LYS A 224 6.68 16.63 -24.70
C LYS A 224 7.40 16.43 -23.36
N ASN A 225 6.96 17.13 -22.31
CA ASN A 225 7.47 17.01 -20.95
C ASN A 225 6.92 15.79 -20.18
N GLY A 226 6.08 14.96 -20.82
CA GLY A 226 5.52 13.75 -20.23
C GLY A 226 4.27 13.98 -19.36
N THR A 227 3.69 15.19 -19.38
CA THR A 227 2.46 15.45 -18.62
C THR A 227 1.25 14.90 -19.36
N CYS A 228 0.36 14.20 -18.66
CA CYS A 228 -0.81 13.56 -19.27
C CYS A 228 -1.89 14.59 -19.59
N LEU A 229 -2.46 14.51 -20.80
CA LEU A 229 -3.63 15.30 -21.17
C LEU A 229 -4.87 14.81 -20.40
N THR A 230 -5.71 15.74 -19.96
CA THR A 230 -6.98 15.44 -19.28
C THR A 230 -8.15 15.97 -20.09
N TYR A 231 -9.33 15.34 -19.93
CA TYR A 231 -10.56 15.79 -20.60
C TYR A 231 -10.92 17.23 -20.27
N ASP A 232 -10.68 17.63 -19.02
CA ASP A 232 -10.76 19.00 -18.52
C ASP A 232 -9.98 19.98 -19.43
N PHE A 233 -8.67 19.83 -19.52
CA PHE A 233 -7.83 20.75 -20.29
C PHE A 233 -8.20 20.76 -21.77
N LEU A 234 -8.46 19.58 -22.35
CA LEU A 234 -8.84 19.49 -23.76
C LEU A 234 -10.15 20.23 -24.03
N SER A 235 -11.13 20.10 -23.14
CA SER A 235 -12.42 20.80 -23.23
C SER A 235 -12.25 22.32 -23.20
N GLN A 236 -11.42 22.84 -22.29
CA GLN A 236 -11.13 24.27 -22.18
C GLN A 236 -10.38 24.81 -23.40
N ILE A 237 -9.39 24.07 -23.92
CA ILE A 237 -8.64 24.45 -25.12
C ILE A 237 -9.58 24.53 -26.33
N TYR A 238 -10.43 23.51 -26.54
CA TYR A 238 -11.37 23.51 -27.67
C TYR A 238 -12.40 24.64 -27.56
N GLN A 239 -12.82 25.00 -26.35
CA GLN A 239 -13.69 26.15 -26.12
C GLN A 239 -13.00 27.47 -26.47
N ALA A 240 -11.77 27.67 -26.03
CA ALA A 240 -11.03 28.89 -26.34
C ALA A 240 -10.77 29.03 -27.85
N GLU A 241 -10.47 27.94 -28.55
CA GLU A 241 -10.32 27.95 -30.01
C GLU A 241 -11.61 28.37 -30.73
N GLU A 242 -12.76 27.85 -30.31
CA GLU A 242 -14.04 28.22 -30.92
C GLU A 242 -14.41 29.68 -30.65
N LEU A 243 -13.96 30.22 -29.51
CA LEU A 243 -14.09 31.65 -29.18
C LEU A 243 -13.10 32.56 -29.94
N GLY A 244 -12.23 31.98 -30.79
CA GLY A 244 -11.31 32.72 -31.65
C GLY A 244 -9.96 33.05 -31.01
N PHE A 245 -9.64 32.50 -29.84
CA PHE A 245 -8.33 32.68 -29.23
C PHE A 245 -7.26 31.93 -30.04
N ASN A 246 -6.12 32.57 -30.28
CA ASN A 246 -4.97 31.95 -30.93
C ASN A 246 -4.14 31.11 -29.93
N PRO A 247 -3.26 30.21 -30.39
CA PRO A 247 -2.52 29.32 -29.49
C PRO A 247 -1.74 30.01 -28.36
N LYS A 248 -1.20 31.22 -28.60
CA LYS A 248 -0.47 31.97 -27.56
C LYS A 248 -1.42 32.54 -26.51
N GLU A 249 -2.56 33.05 -26.93
CA GLU A 249 -3.59 33.54 -26.00
C GLU A 249 -4.16 32.39 -25.17
N ILE A 250 -4.33 31.20 -25.75
CA ILE A 250 -4.77 30.01 -25.01
C ILE A 250 -3.76 29.62 -23.93
N THR A 251 -2.46 29.64 -24.24
CA THR A 251 -1.41 29.36 -23.24
C THR A 251 -1.44 30.34 -22.09
N GLU A 252 -1.65 31.63 -22.38
CA GLU A 252 -1.74 32.68 -21.35
C GLU A 252 -3.04 32.58 -20.54
N LEU A 253 -4.18 32.34 -21.22
CA LEU A 253 -5.49 32.22 -20.60
C LEU A 253 -5.57 31.05 -19.61
N LEU A 254 -4.97 29.91 -19.97
CA LEU A 254 -5.04 28.68 -19.19
C LEU A 254 -3.83 28.47 -18.27
N ASP A 255 -2.83 29.36 -18.32
CA ASP A 255 -1.55 29.24 -17.60
C ASP A 255 -0.88 27.87 -17.86
N VAL A 256 -0.75 27.51 -19.15
CA VAL A 256 -0.16 26.24 -19.60
C VAL A 256 0.94 26.45 -20.63
N ASP A 257 1.88 25.50 -20.69
CA ASP A 257 2.93 25.50 -21.71
C ASP A 257 2.35 25.33 -23.13
N ALA A 258 3.00 25.91 -24.13
CA ALA A 258 2.63 25.77 -25.55
C ALA A 258 2.51 24.31 -26.02
N ASP A 259 3.29 23.42 -25.42
CA ASP A 259 3.22 21.99 -25.70
C ASP A 259 1.85 21.38 -25.36
N TYR A 260 1.09 21.94 -24.40
CA TYR A 260 -0.27 21.46 -24.13
C TYR A 260 -1.22 21.72 -25.29
N VAL A 261 -1.20 22.93 -25.83
CA VAL A 261 -2.07 23.33 -26.94
C VAL A 261 -1.72 22.52 -28.19
N GLU A 262 -0.42 22.37 -28.49
CA GLU A 262 0.04 21.53 -29.59
C GLU A 262 -0.41 20.07 -29.42
N SER A 263 -0.23 19.49 -28.22
CA SER A 263 -0.64 18.11 -27.96
C SER A 263 -2.17 17.95 -28.04
N ALA A 264 -2.93 18.96 -27.63
CA ALA A 264 -4.39 18.97 -27.72
C ALA A 264 -4.88 18.96 -29.17
N HIS A 265 -4.23 19.69 -30.07
CA HIS A 265 -4.51 19.67 -31.52
C HIS A 265 -4.27 18.29 -32.12
N GLN A 266 -3.14 17.66 -31.77
CA GLN A 266 -2.76 16.35 -32.29
C GLN A 266 -3.80 15.26 -31.98
N VAL A 267 -4.45 15.34 -30.81
CA VAL A 267 -5.42 14.32 -30.35
C VAL A 267 -6.88 14.72 -30.59
N ARG A 268 -7.16 15.94 -31.08
CA ARG A 268 -8.51 16.48 -31.20
C ARG A 268 -9.46 15.56 -31.95
N LYS A 269 -9.06 15.09 -33.13
CA LYS A 269 -9.90 14.22 -33.97
C LYS A 269 -10.35 12.94 -33.26
N SER A 270 -9.55 12.39 -32.35
CA SER A 270 -9.88 11.15 -31.63
C SER A 270 -10.60 11.38 -30.30
N VAL A 271 -10.35 12.52 -29.64
CA VAL A 271 -10.90 12.81 -28.31
C VAL A 271 -12.22 13.57 -28.36
N GLU A 272 -12.38 14.51 -29.31
CA GLU A 272 -13.57 15.35 -29.42
C GLU A 272 -14.88 14.54 -29.51
N PRO A 273 -15.01 13.51 -30.38
CA PRO A 273 -16.22 12.69 -30.43
C PRO A 273 -16.51 11.96 -29.10
N ARG A 274 -15.48 11.61 -28.34
CA ARG A 274 -15.63 10.93 -27.04
C ARG A 274 -16.20 11.88 -25.98
N ILE A 275 -15.73 13.13 -25.97
CA ILE A 275 -16.28 14.16 -25.07
C ILE A 275 -17.73 14.44 -25.43
N ILE A 276 -18.06 14.62 -26.70
CA ILE A 276 -19.44 14.88 -27.15
C ILE A 276 -20.35 13.71 -26.75
N ASN A 277 -19.93 12.46 -26.99
CA ASN A 277 -20.69 11.28 -26.59
C ASN A 277 -20.89 11.19 -25.08
N LEU A 278 -19.88 11.57 -24.29
CA LEU A 278 -20.03 11.67 -22.84
C LEU A 278 -21.07 12.69 -22.45
N LEU A 279 -20.96 13.91 -22.96
CA LEU A 279 -21.85 15.02 -22.63
C LEU A 279 -23.30 14.66 -22.93
N ARG A 280 -23.57 14.07 -24.09
CA ARG A 280 -24.91 13.56 -24.47
C ARG A 280 -25.44 12.43 -23.58
N ALA A 281 -24.54 11.65 -22.98
CA ALA A 281 -24.95 10.58 -22.08
C ALA A 281 -25.26 11.09 -20.67
N ILE A 282 -24.48 12.05 -20.18
CA ILE A 282 -24.68 12.61 -18.84
C ILE A 282 -25.76 13.69 -18.81
N TYR A 283 -25.91 14.47 -19.89
CA TYR A 283 -26.97 15.44 -20.10
C TYR A 283 -27.86 14.95 -21.24
N PRO A 284 -29.16 14.69 -21.01
CA PRO A 284 -30.06 14.15 -22.03
C PRO A 284 -30.47 15.22 -23.07
N ASP A 285 -29.52 15.98 -23.58
CA ASP A 285 -29.69 16.94 -24.67
C ASP A 285 -28.95 16.44 -25.91
N ASN A 286 -29.71 16.03 -26.92
CA ASN A 286 -29.17 15.55 -28.19
C ASN A 286 -28.52 16.66 -29.02
N ASN A 287 -28.76 17.93 -28.67
CA ASN A 287 -28.22 19.08 -29.39
C ASN A 287 -26.76 19.40 -29.03
N ILE A 288 -26.20 18.74 -28.00
CA ILE A 288 -24.80 18.93 -27.64
C ILE A 288 -23.93 18.43 -28.79
N ASN A 289 -23.25 19.35 -29.48
CA ASN A 289 -22.36 19.07 -30.61
C ASN A 289 -20.94 19.61 -30.40
N LYS A 290 -20.66 20.15 -29.21
CA LYS A 290 -19.35 20.72 -28.82
C LYS A 290 -18.70 19.88 -27.73
N PRO A 291 -17.36 19.80 -27.68
CA PRO A 291 -16.63 19.01 -26.68
C PRO A 291 -16.44 19.77 -25.36
N TYR A 292 -17.40 20.59 -24.95
CA TYR A 292 -17.35 21.36 -23.70
C TYR A 292 -18.75 21.77 -23.23
N LEU A 293 -18.86 22.17 -21.97
CA LEU A 293 -20.11 22.65 -21.39
C LEU A 293 -20.35 24.11 -21.73
N GLU A 294 -21.50 24.40 -22.33
CA GLU A 294 -21.98 25.78 -22.44
C GLU A 294 -22.61 26.21 -21.11
N SER A 295 -22.44 27.46 -20.73
CA SER A 295 -22.88 28.01 -19.43
C SER A 295 -24.37 27.87 -19.13
N LYS A 296 -25.20 27.56 -20.15
CA LYS A 296 -26.65 27.33 -20.01
C LYS A 296 -27.01 25.93 -19.50
N ILE A 297 -26.05 25.00 -19.47
CA ILE A 297 -26.26 23.58 -19.11
C ILE A 297 -25.80 23.30 -17.65
N ALA A 298 -25.02 24.20 -17.04
CA ALA A 298 -24.48 24.08 -15.69
C ALA A 298 -25.40 24.68 -14.62
#